data_AF-A0A368EW38-F1
#
_entry.id   AF-A0A368EW38-F1
#
_cell.length_a   1.000
_cell.length_b   1.000
_cell.length_c   1.000
_cell.angle_alpha   90.00
_cell.angle_beta   90.00
_cell.angle_gamma   90.00
#
_symmetry.space_group_name_H-M   'P 1'
#
loop_
_entity.id
_entity.type
_entity.pdbx_description
1 polymer ?
#
loop_
_entity_poly.entity_id
_entity_poly.type
_entity_poly.pdbx_seq_one_letter_code
_entity_poly.pdbx_strand_id
1 'polypeptide(L)'
;MSIVPAVELATTNKVADDRTKFELLVLIERFLAASPCKKAARILRHEIEENGLLPVRHDYQGCTHPRTYRDVVSELLPNAPSLLEMIQRLAMLADASVPPSVRGLPLRLISNKRNCLTRTAESAARKDFSSRMLARSPVPDHIVNTVRLVYLPNSNFL
;
A
#
# COMPACT_ATOMS: atom_id res chain seq x y z
N MET A 1 -32.95 -27.33 -4.57
CA MET A 1 -32.02 -26.46 -3.83
C MET A 1 -30.90 -26.06 -4.78
N SER A 2 -30.86 -24.79 -5.17
CA SER A 2 -29.88 -24.28 -6.14
C SER A 2 -28.52 -24.10 -5.48
N ILE A 3 -27.52 -24.84 -5.96
CA ILE A 3 -26.13 -24.72 -5.53
C ILE A 3 -25.56 -23.54 -6.31
N VAL A 4 -25.41 -22.40 -5.64
CA VAL A 4 -24.68 -21.25 -6.18
C VAL A 4 -23.21 -21.67 -6.27
N PRO A 5 -22.59 -21.67 -7.47
CA PRO A 5 -21.18 -22.01 -7.57
C PRO A 5 -20.36 -20.91 -6.90
N ALA A 6 -19.41 -21.31 -6.07
CA ALA A 6 -18.45 -20.42 -5.43
C ALA A 6 -17.73 -19.62 -6.53
N VAL A 7 -17.87 -18.30 -6.49
CA VAL A 7 -17.10 -17.38 -7.31
C VAL A 7 -15.63 -17.59 -6.95
N GLU A 8 -14.96 -18.36 -7.78
CA GLU A 8 -13.52 -18.58 -7.73
C GLU A 8 -12.87 -17.23 -8.03
N LEU A 9 -12.50 -16.50 -6.98
CA LEU A 9 -11.70 -15.29 -7.09
C LEU A 9 -10.34 -15.71 -7.66
N ALA A 10 -10.26 -15.70 -8.98
CA ALA A 10 -9.03 -15.85 -9.73
C ALA A 10 -8.01 -14.89 -9.10
N THR A 11 -6.98 -15.46 -8.47
CA THR A 11 -5.84 -14.72 -7.98
C THR A 11 -5.11 -14.20 -9.21
N THR A 12 -5.56 -13.04 -9.70
CA THR A 12 -4.87 -12.33 -10.76
C THR A 12 -3.57 -11.82 -10.15
N ASN A 13 -2.53 -12.64 -10.19
CA ASN A 13 -1.15 -12.20 -10.07
C ASN A 13 -0.85 -11.31 -11.28
N LYS A 14 -1.46 -10.12 -11.33
CA LYS A 14 -1.09 -9.08 -12.28
C LYS A 14 0.30 -8.63 -11.84
N VAL A 15 1.31 -9.15 -12.52
CA VAL A 15 2.67 -8.60 -12.48
C VAL A 15 2.53 -7.10 -12.76
N ALA A 16 3.09 -6.26 -11.90
CA ALA A 16 2.99 -4.82 -12.07
C ALA A 16 3.63 -4.42 -13.41
N ASP A 17 2.83 -3.88 -14.32
CA ASP A 17 3.29 -3.40 -15.63
C ASP A 17 4.26 -2.22 -15.43
N ASP A 18 5.24 -2.04 -16.31
CA ASP A 18 6.23 -0.96 -16.17
C ASP A 18 5.60 0.44 -16.15
N ARG A 19 4.46 0.60 -16.82
CA ARG A 19 3.62 1.80 -16.72
C ARG A 19 3.12 2.06 -15.29
N THR A 20 2.62 1.03 -14.60
CA THR A 20 2.14 1.17 -13.21
C THR A 20 3.27 1.51 -12.25
N LYS A 21 4.47 0.97 -12.47
CA LYS A 21 5.67 1.31 -11.69
C LYS A 21 6.04 2.79 -11.88
N PHE A 22 6.03 3.26 -13.13
CA PHE A 22 6.30 4.66 -13.44
C PHE A 22 5.26 5.60 -12.81
N GLU A 23 3.98 5.30 -12.96
CA GLU A 23 2.90 6.10 -12.36
C GLU A 23 3.05 6.19 -10.83
N LEU A 24 3.42 5.08 -10.17
CA LEU A 24 3.71 5.07 -8.74
C LEU A 24 4.91 5.96 -8.37
N LEU A 25 5.99 5.92 -9.14
CA LEU A 25 7.16 6.78 -8.91
C LEU A 25 6.81 8.27 -9.01
N VAL A 26 5.99 8.65 -10.00
CA VAL A 26 5.50 10.04 -10.15
C VAL A 26 4.64 10.45 -8.96
N LEU A 27 3.78 9.56 -8.46
CA LEU A 27 2.95 9.83 -7.28
C LEU A 27 3.80 9.98 -6.00
N ILE A 28 4.85 9.17 -5.85
CA ILE A 28 5.79 9.27 -4.72
C ILE A 28 6.57 10.58 -4.79
N GLU A 29 7.08 10.96 -5.96
CA GLU A 29 7.77 12.24 -6.16
C GLU A 29 6.89 13.41 -5.71
N ARG A 30 5.63 13.46 -6.16
CA ARG A 30 4.70 14.53 -5.80
C ARG A 30 4.41 14.56 -4.31
N PHE A 31 4.22 13.39 -3.69
CA PHE A 31 4.04 13.28 -2.25
C PHE A 31 5.27 13.86 -1.52
N LEU A 32 6.48 13.49 -1.95
CA LEU A 32 7.71 13.98 -1.35
C LEU A 32 7.91 15.48 -1.56
N ALA A 33 7.50 16.02 -2.72
CA ALA A 33 7.57 17.45 -3.04
C ALA A 33 6.67 18.31 -2.14
N ALA A 34 5.50 17.78 -1.77
CA ALA A 34 4.58 18.39 -0.81
C ALA A 34 5.04 18.23 0.66
N SER A 35 5.94 17.28 0.91
CA SER A 35 6.45 16.94 2.24
C SER A 35 7.76 17.71 2.59
N PRO A 36 8.29 17.61 3.82
CA PRO A 36 9.60 18.19 4.14
C PRO A 36 10.76 17.55 3.35
N CYS A 37 10.56 16.39 2.72
CA CYS A 37 11.56 15.64 1.97
C CYS A 37 11.78 16.15 0.53
N LYS A 38 11.83 17.47 0.32
CA LYS A 38 11.97 18.09 -1.02
C LYS A 38 13.25 17.70 -1.76
N LYS A 39 14.35 17.46 -1.03
CA LYS A 39 15.62 17.00 -1.61
C LYS A 39 15.46 15.63 -2.28
N ALA A 40 14.73 14.72 -1.65
CA ALA A 40 14.47 13.39 -2.19
C ALA A 40 13.58 13.46 -3.44
N ALA A 41 12.54 14.32 -3.43
CA ALA A 41 11.70 14.55 -4.61
C ALA A 41 12.53 15.01 -5.83
N ARG A 42 13.43 15.97 -5.62
CA ARG A 42 14.29 16.48 -6.70
C ARG A 42 15.22 15.41 -7.29
N ILE A 43 15.82 14.58 -6.43
CA ILE A 43 16.69 13.47 -6.86
C ILE A 43 15.89 12.44 -7.66
N LEU A 44 14.74 12.01 -7.13
CA LEU A 44 13.87 11.05 -7.82
C LEU A 44 13.44 11.57 -9.20
N ARG A 45 13.08 12.84 -9.32
CA ARG A 45 12.73 13.43 -10.61
C ARG A 45 13.89 13.35 -11.61
N HIS A 46 15.12 13.60 -11.16
CA HIS A 46 16.31 13.50 -12.01
C HIS A 46 16.57 12.05 -12.44
N GLU A 47 16.49 11.10 -11.50
CA GLU A 47 16.65 9.68 -11.79
C GLU A 47 15.60 9.16 -12.77
N ILE A 48 14.36 9.68 -12.72
CA ILE A 48 13.31 9.32 -13.68
C ILE A 48 13.68 9.77 -15.10
N GLU A 49 14.25 10.96 -15.24
CA GLU A 49 14.70 11.51 -16.53
C GLU A 49 15.94 10.78 -17.05
N GLU A 50 16.96 10.56 -16.21
CA GLU A 50 18.21 9.89 -16.58
C GLU A 50 18.03 8.43 -16.98
N ASN A 51 17.18 7.69 -16.26
CA ASN A 51 16.92 6.29 -16.55
C ASN A 51 15.93 6.09 -17.72
N GLY A 52 15.45 7.17 -18.35
CA GLY A 52 14.55 7.09 -19.49
C GLY A 52 13.21 6.40 -19.17
N LEU A 53 12.72 6.54 -17.93
CA LEU A 53 11.49 5.87 -17.48
C LEU A 53 10.21 6.53 -18.02
N LEU A 54 10.34 7.66 -18.71
CA LEU A 54 9.24 8.45 -19.24
C LEU A 54 8.57 7.71 -20.41
N PRO A 55 7.23 7.64 -20.44
CA PRO A 55 6.53 7.07 -21.57
C PRO A 55 6.78 7.93 -22.82
N VAL A 56 7.17 7.28 -23.91
CA VAL A 56 7.43 7.91 -25.21
C VAL A 56 6.10 8.25 -25.87
N ARG A 57 6.05 9.37 -26.62
CA ARG A 57 4.89 9.67 -27.46
C ARG A 57 5.08 9.06 -28.85
N HIS A 58 4.01 8.52 -29.40
CA HIS A 58 3.96 8.15 -30.81
C HIS A 58 3.11 9.17 -31.57
N ASP A 59 3.60 9.62 -32.72
CA ASP A 59 2.80 10.39 -33.65
C ASP A 59 1.90 9.49 -34.51
N TYR A 60 0.98 10.10 -35.25
CA TYR A 60 0.09 9.39 -36.20
C TYR A 60 0.85 8.64 -37.31
N GLN A 61 2.11 9.02 -37.58
CA GLN A 61 3.01 8.34 -38.50
C GLN A 61 3.85 7.23 -37.82
N GLY A 62 3.70 7.02 -36.51
CA GLY A 62 4.42 6.01 -35.74
C GLY A 62 5.79 6.44 -35.22
N CYS A 63 6.25 7.66 -35.52
CA CYS A 63 7.52 8.19 -35.02
C CYS A 63 7.48 8.42 -33.50
N THR A 64 8.59 8.07 -32.82
CA THR A 64 8.76 8.26 -31.38
C THR A 64 9.33 9.63 -31.05
N HIS A 65 8.68 10.33 -30.12
CA HIS A 65 9.14 11.63 -29.64
C HIS A 65 9.46 11.59 -28.15
N PRO A 66 10.62 12.15 -27.75
CA PRO A 66 10.96 12.27 -26.34
C PRO A 66 9.97 13.20 -25.64
N ARG A 67 9.66 12.89 -24.39
CA ARG A 67 8.82 13.72 -23.53
C ARG A 67 9.62 14.22 -22.34
N THR A 68 9.32 15.44 -21.90
CA THR A 68 9.88 15.96 -20.65
C THR A 68 9.00 15.50 -19.49
N TYR A 69 9.60 15.34 -18.30
CA TYR A 69 8.85 15.02 -17.08
C TYR A 69 7.66 15.96 -16.84
N ARG A 70 7.87 17.26 -17.08
CA ARG A 70 6.82 18.28 -16.93
C ARG A 70 5.60 18.00 -17.82
N ASP A 71 5.83 17.57 -19.06
CA ASP A 71 4.75 17.30 -20.02
C ASP A 71 3.94 16.10 -19.57
N VAL A 72 4.62 15.02 -19.18
CA VAL A 72 3.99 13.80 -18.67
C VAL A 72 3.15 14.08 -17.44
N VAL A 73 3.71 14.83 -16.48
CA VAL A 73 2.97 15.25 -15.28
C VAL A 73 1.75 16.07 -15.67
N SER A 74 1.89 17.06 -16.55
CA SER A 74 0.75 17.91 -16.96
C SER A 74 -0.41 17.12 -17.60
N GLU A 75 -0.11 16.06 -18.37
CA GLU A 75 -1.11 15.18 -18.96
C GLU A 75 -1.80 14.27 -17.93
N LEU A 76 -1.03 13.75 -16.96
CA LEU A 76 -1.56 12.89 -15.89
C LEU A 76 -2.40 13.67 -14.85
N LEU A 77 -2.17 14.98 -14.70
CA LEU A 77 -2.55 15.72 -13.50
C LEU A 77 -3.98 16.23 -13.33
N PRO A 78 -4.81 16.50 -14.36
CA PRO A 78 -6.01 17.31 -14.12
C PRO A 78 -6.92 16.73 -13.02
N ASN A 79 -7.02 15.40 -12.94
CA ASN A 79 -7.97 14.70 -12.07
C ASN A 79 -7.35 13.57 -11.23
N ALA A 80 -6.02 13.44 -11.18
CA ALA A 80 -5.38 12.33 -10.46
C ALA A 80 -5.39 12.56 -8.93
N PRO A 81 -5.96 11.64 -8.12
CA PRO A 81 -5.99 11.78 -6.67
C PRO A 81 -4.57 11.74 -6.07
N SER A 82 -4.38 12.41 -4.93
CA SER A 82 -3.11 12.36 -4.23
C SER A 82 -2.81 10.94 -3.71
N LEU A 83 -1.53 10.57 -3.59
CA LEU A 83 -1.14 9.27 -3.07
C LEU A 83 -1.73 9.01 -1.67
N LEU A 84 -1.81 10.06 -0.85
CA LEU A 84 -2.39 10.01 0.49
C LEU A 84 -3.89 9.70 0.45
N GLU A 85 -4.66 10.36 -0.41
CA GLU A 85 -6.10 10.10 -0.58
C GLU A 85 -6.35 8.66 -1.05
N MET A 86 -5.53 8.16 -1.98
CA MET A 86 -5.65 6.77 -2.42
C MET A 86 -5.41 5.79 -1.27
N ILE A 87 -4.36 6.01 -0.47
CA ILE A 87 -4.06 5.18 0.71
C ILE A 87 -5.19 5.24 1.73
N GLN A 88 -5.77 6.42 1.98
CA GLN A 88 -6.91 6.57 2.90
C GLN A 88 -8.16 5.82 2.41
N ARG A 89 -8.50 5.94 1.13
CA ARG A 89 -9.61 5.20 0.52
C ARG A 89 -9.37 3.70 0.58
N LEU A 90 -8.15 3.26 0.28
CA LEU A 90 -7.77 1.85 0.39
C LEU A 90 -7.87 1.33 1.81
N ALA A 91 -7.47 2.12 2.82
CA ALA A 91 -7.64 1.75 4.22
C ALA A 91 -9.12 1.53 4.56
N MET A 92 -10.00 2.48 4.22
CA MET A 92 -11.44 2.35 4.45
C MET A 92 -12.05 1.11 3.78
N LEU A 93 -11.64 0.81 2.55
CA LEU A 93 -12.11 -0.39 1.83
C LEU A 93 -11.53 -1.69 2.42
N ALA A 94 -10.27 -1.66 2.87
CA ALA A 94 -9.64 -2.77 3.56
C ALA A 94 -10.40 -3.11 4.84
N ASP A 95 -10.78 -2.09 5.61
CA ASP A 95 -11.47 -2.26 6.90
C ASP A 95 -12.89 -2.80 6.72
N ALA A 96 -13.56 -2.42 5.63
CA ALA A 96 -14.87 -2.96 5.27
C ALA A 96 -14.81 -4.42 4.82
N SER A 97 -13.75 -4.81 4.09
CA SER A 97 -13.61 -6.17 3.54
C SER A 97 -13.00 -7.16 4.55
N VAL A 98 -12.06 -6.71 5.37
CA VAL A 98 -11.38 -7.51 6.39
C VAL A 98 -11.51 -6.77 7.72
N PRO A 99 -12.52 -7.11 8.55
CA PRO A 99 -12.73 -6.40 9.81
C PRO A 99 -11.49 -6.54 10.69
N PRO A 100 -10.97 -5.43 11.25
CA PRO A 100 -9.73 -5.46 12.01
C PRO A 100 -9.89 -6.30 13.27
N SER A 101 -8.83 -7.03 13.64
CA SER A 101 -8.85 -7.90 14.83
C SER A 101 -9.15 -7.16 16.13
N VAL A 102 -8.88 -5.85 16.18
CA VAL A 102 -9.20 -4.98 17.31
C VAL A 102 -9.84 -3.70 16.74
N ARG A 103 -11.01 -3.33 17.26
CA ARG A 103 -11.77 -2.15 16.79
C ARG A 103 -11.16 -0.87 17.38
N GLY A 104 -11.12 0.21 16.60
CA GLY A 104 -10.64 1.52 17.06
C GLY A 104 -9.15 1.79 16.91
N LEU A 105 -8.36 0.86 16.36
CA LEU A 105 -6.97 1.15 16.02
C LEU A 105 -6.86 1.98 14.74
N PRO A 106 -5.90 2.92 14.65
CA PRO A 106 -5.54 3.54 13.38
C PRO A 106 -4.98 2.45 12.45
N LEU A 107 -5.72 2.16 11.38
CA LEU A 107 -5.40 1.09 10.47
C LEU A 107 -4.19 1.47 9.62
N ARG A 108 -3.09 0.76 9.89
CA ARG A 108 -1.83 0.92 9.18
C ARG A 108 -1.67 -0.24 8.20
N LEU A 109 -1.81 0.08 6.91
CA LEU A 109 -1.68 -0.86 5.80
C LEU A 109 -0.38 -1.69 5.84
N ILE A 110 0.69 -1.15 6.45
CA ILE A 110 2.03 -1.73 6.43
C ILE A 110 2.32 -2.57 7.69
N SER A 111 1.79 -2.20 8.86
CA SER A 111 2.26 -2.77 10.14
C SER A 111 1.44 -3.98 10.63
N ASN A 112 0.19 -4.13 10.20
CA ASN A 112 -0.64 -5.24 10.67
C ASN A 112 -0.72 -6.38 9.66
N LYS A 113 0.07 -7.44 9.87
CA LYS A 113 0.03 -8.68 9.06
C LYS A 113 -1.38 -9.26 8.90
N ARG A 114 -2.25 -9.08 9.89
CA ARG A 114 -3.61 -9.65 9.89
C ARG A 114 -4.58 -8.87 9.01
N ASN A 115 -4.32 -7.57 8.84
CA ASN A 115 -5.11 -6.66 8.01
C ASN A 115 -4.37 -6.32 6.70
N CYS A 116 -3.32 -7.07 6.37
CA CYS A 116 -2.52 -6.85 5.17
C CYS A 116 -3.36 -7.21 3.94
N LEU A 117 -3.47 -6.28 2.99
CA LEU A 117 -4.23 -6.47 1.75
C LEU A 117 -3.66 -7.58 0.86
N THR A 118 -2.39 -7.95 1.03
CA THR A 118 -1.72 -9.05 0.29
C THR A 118 -1.85 -10.41 0.98
N ARG A 119 -2.70 -10.54 1.99
CA ARG A 119 -2.85 -11.79 2.75
C ARG A 119 -3.51 -12.87 1.88
N THR A 120 -2.91 -14.05 1.84
CA THR A 120 -3.49 -15.24 1.20
C THR A 120 -4.53 -15.91 2.11
N ALA A 121 -5.47 -16.66 1.51
CA ALA A 121 -6.47 -17.42 2.27
C ALA A 121 -5.84 -18.40 3.28
N GLU A 122 -4.69 -18.98 2.96
CA GLU A 122 -3.93 -19.85 3.86
C GLU A 122 -3.37 -19.10 5.07
N SER A 123 -2.85 -17.89 4.85
CA SER A 123 -2.41 -16.99 5.92
C SER A 123 -3.58 -16.54 6.78
N ALA A 124 -4.79 -16.42 6.20
CA ALA A 124 -6.04 -16.15 6.92
C ALA A 124 -6.41 -17.26 7.92
N ALA A 125 -6.25 -18.53 7.50
CA ALA A 125 -6.64 -19.70 8.29
C ALA A 125 -5.71 -20.02 9.47
N ARG A 126 -4.45 -19.53 9.46
CA ARG A 126 -3.52 -19.73 10.58
C ARG A 126 -4.02 -18.99 11.82
N LYS A 127 -4.48 -19.76 12.82
CA LYS A 127 -4.91 -19.26 14.12
C LYS A 127 -3.69 -18.95 14.99
N ASP A 128 -3.18 -17.74 14.92
CA ASP A 128 -2.15 -17.29 15.85
C ASP A 128 -2.75 -17.07 17.25
N PHE A 129 -2.23 -17.79 18.24
CA PHE A 129 -2.69 -17.78 19.65
C PHE A 129 -2.77 -16.36 20.26
N SER A 130 -1.89 -15.46 19.82
CA SER A 130 -1.83 -14.04 20.13
C SER A 130 -3.14 -13.27 19.92
N SER A 131 -3.93 -13.62 18.89
CA SER A 131 -5.13 -12.89 18.49
C SER A 131 -6.28 -13.02 19.50
N ARG A 132 -6.40 -14.19 20.15
CA ARG A 132 -7.43 -14.45 21.16
C ARG A 132 -7.16 -13.72 22.48
N MET A 133 -5.90 -13.45 22.80
CA MET A 133 -5.53 -12.72 24.02
C MET A 133 -5.82 -11.22 23.87
N LEU A 134 -5.50 -10.63 22.72
CA LEU A 134 -5.76 -9.21 22.45
C LEU A 134 -7.26 -8.88 22.32
N ALA A 135 -8.08 -9.83 21.85
CA ALA A 135 -9.53 -9.67 21.84
C ALA A 135 -10.18 -9.73 23.24
N ARG A 136 -9.44 -10.21 24.26
CA ARG A 136 -9.90 -10.34 25.64
C ARG A 136 -9.33 -9.27 26.59
N SER A 137 -8.30 -8.53 26.18
CA SER A 137 -7.70 -7.45 26.96
C SER A 137 -8.29 -6.09 26.58
N PRO A 138 -8.48 -5.15 27.53
CA PRO A 138 -8.84 -3.78 27.19
C PRO A 138 -7.78 -3.18 26.25
N VAL A 139 -8.23 -2.39 25.26
CA VAL A 139 -7.35 -1.76 24.27
C VAL A 139 -6.44 -0.76 25.01
N PRO A 140 -5.11 -0.87 24.92
CA PRO A 140 -4.21 0.07 25.60
C PRO A 140 -4.34 1.48 24.99
N ASP A 141 -4.27 2.52 25.83
CA ASP A 141 -4.42 3.93 25.45
C ASP A 141 -3.36 4.43 24.45
N HIS A 142 -2.30 3.65 24.23
CA HIS A 142 -1.29 3.93 23.22
C HIS A 142 -0.80 2.63 22.55
N ILE A 143 -0.79 2.63 21.22
CA ILE A 143 -0.41 1.47 20.40
C ILE A 143 1.03 1.67 19.94
N VAL A 144 1.95 0.92 20.53
CA VAL A 144 3.29 0.75 19.94
C VAL A 144 3.17 -0.17 18.72
N ASN A 145 3.63 0.34 17.57
CA ASN A 145 3.56 -0.32 16.26
C ASN A 145 4.40 -1.62 16.14
N THR A 146 4.90 -2.09 17.26
CA THR A 146 5.82 -3.19 17.47
C THR A 146 5.27 -4.10 18.56
N VAL A 147 4.12 -4.72 18.32
CA VAL A 147 3.79 -5.95 19.08
C VAL A 147 4.70 -7.07 18.54
N ARG A 148 6.00 -6.98 18.82
CA ARG A 148 6.78 -8.18 19.10
C ARG A 148 6.35 -8.57 20.50
N LEU A 149 5.69 -9.72 20.61
CA LEU A 149 5.55 -10.39 21.90
C LEU A 149 6.96 -10.74 22.37
N VAL A 150 7.60 -9.84 23.10
CA VAL A 150 8.81 -10.16 23.86
C VAL A 150 8.30 -10.97 25.04
N TYR A 151 8.41 -12.29 24.92
CA TYR A 151 8.35 -13.16 26.08
C TYR A 151 9.62 -12.87 26.90
N LEU A 152 9.46 -12.18 28.04
CA LEU A 152 10.45 -12.21 29.10
C LEU A 152 10.07 -13.38 30.01
N PRO A 153 10.76 -14.53 29.94
CA PRO A 153 10.75 -15.45 31.06
C PRO A 153 11.76 -14.89 32.04
N ASN A 154 11.29 -14.23 33.08
CA ASN A 154 12.11 -13.88 34.22
C ASN A 154 11.12 -13.52 35.33
N SER A 155 11.23 -14.00 36.55
CA SER A 155 12.18 -14.88 37.21
C SER A 155 11.70 -14.81 38.67
N ASN A 156 11.69 -15.94 39.34
CA ASN A 156 11.46 -16.14 40.78
C ASN A 156 11.43 -14.86 41.64
N PHE A 157 10.28 -14.59 42.25
CA PHE A 157 10.21 -13.81 43.49
C PHE A 157 9.97 -14.79 44.65
N LEU A 158 11.07 -15.29 45.20
CA LEU A 158 11.32 -15.45 46.64
C LEU A 158 12.81 -15.17 46.85
#